data_AF-A0A2P8DFL2-F1
#
_entry.id   AF-A0A2P8DFL2-F1
#
_cell.length_a   1.000
_cell.length_b   1.000
_cell.length_c   1.000
_cell.angle_alpha   90.00
_cell.angle_beta   90.00
_cell.angle_gamma   90.00
#
_symmetry.space_group_name_H-M   'P 1'
#
loop_
_entity.id
_entity.type
_entity.pdbx_description
1 polymer ?
#
loop_
_entity_poly.entity_id
_entity_poly.type
_entity_poly.pdbx_seq_one_letter_code
_entity_poly.pdbx_strand_id
1 'polypeptide(L)'
;MRTILALHLAAILLQAVTAGGLLDGVAGQQALHGTGAGVVHLAGLIQLIVAILYWRPGRGAVWPVFVSLLLLLLGFVQSAMGGSSSLIVHVPLGLALFGGVGQMLAWSMQQPLTRSE
;
A
#
# COMPACT_ATOMS: atom_id res chain seq x y z
N MET A 1 8.00 -10.97 -2.79
CA MET A 1 7.88 -9.77 -1.92
C MET A 1 8.13 -8.48 -2.68
N ARG A 2 9.32 -8.30 -3.31
CA ARG A 2 9.67 -7.07 -4.06
C ARG A 2 8.63 -6.62 -5.09
N THR A 3 8.19 -7.54 -5.96
CA THR A 3 7.24 -7.22 -7.03
C THR A 3 5.92 -6.69 -6.48
N ILE A 4 5.33 -7.36 -5.49
CA ILE A 4 4.05 -6.91 -4.92
C ILE A 4 4.20 -5.58 -4.17
N LEU A 5 5.31 -5.37 -3.45
CA LEU A 5 5.58 -4.08 -2.79
C LEU A 5 5.70 -2.94 -3.81
N ALA A 6 6.37 -3.15 -4.94
CA ALA A 6 6.49 -2.16 -6.00
C ALA A 6 5.12 -1.86 -6.65
N LEU A 7 4.32 -2.89 -6.93
CA LEU A 7 2.97 -2.73 -7.48
C LEU A 7 2.05 -1.99 -6.49
N HIS A 8 2.12 -2.33 -5.20
CA HIS A 8 1.33 -1.66 -4.17
C HIS A 8 1.72 -0.19 -4.03
N LEU A 9 3.02 0.12 -4.03
CA LEU A 9 3.52 1.50 -3.99
C LEU A 9 3.07 2.30 -5.22
N ALA A 10 3.15 1.69 -6.40
CA ALA A 10 2.70 2.30 -7.65
C ALA A 10 1.19 2.57 -7.63
N ALA A 11 0.37 1.66 -7.09
CA ALA A 11 -1.06 1.85 -6.94
C ALA A 11 -1.40 3.03 -6.00
N ILE A 12 -0.66 3.19 -4.90
CA ILE A 12 -0.81 4.34 -3.99
C ILE A 12 -0.39 5.64 -4.69
N LEU A 13 0.70 5.62 -5.47
CA LEU A 13 1.11 6.79 -6.25
C LEU A 13 0.05 7.20 -7.28
N LEU A 14 -0.58 6.22 -7.95
CA LEU A 14 -1.67 6.47 -8.88
C LEU A 14 -2.90 7.06 -8.16
N GLN A 15 -3.18 6.63 -6.93
CA GLN A 15 -4.22 7.25 -6.09
C GLN A 15 -3.92 8.71 -5.75
N ALA A 16 -2.65 9.08 -5.55
CA ALA A 16 -2.27 10.48 -5.35
C ALA A 16 -2.51 11.32 -6.63
N VAL A 17 -2.26 10.76 -7.81
CA VAL A 17 -2.56 11.42 -9.10
C VAL A 17 -4.06 11.62 -9.27
N THR A 18 -4.89 10.59 -9.02
CA THR A 18 -6.35 10.73 -9.13
C THR A 18 -6.93 11.67 -8.08
N ALA A 19 -6.37 11.70 -6.86
CA ALA A 19 -6.72 12.67 -5.84
C ALA A 19 -6.39 14.11 -6.27
N GLY A 20 -5.22 14.34 -6.86
CA GLY A 20 -4.85 15.64 -7.42
C GLY A 20 -5.82 16.10 -8.51
N GLY A 21 -6.18 15.21 -9.44
CA GLY A 21 -7.18 15.50 -10.46
C GLY A 21 -8.59 15.74 -9.90
N LEU A 22 -8.96 15.08 -8.80
CA LEU A 22 -10.21 15.34 -8.08
C LEU A 22 -10.22 16.76 -7.49
N LEU A 23 -9.12 17.19 -6.87
CA LEU A 23 -8.98 18.55 -6.32
C LEU A 23 -8.96 19.62 -7.41
N ASP A 24 -8.43 19.30 -8.59
CA ASP A 24 -8.43 20.16 -9.78
C ASP A 24 -9.76 20.14 -10.56
N GLY A 25 -10.75 19.35 -10.11
CA GLY A 25 -12.08 19.28 -10.73
C GLY A 25 -12.13 18.52 -12.06
N VAL A 26 -11.14 17.69 -12.36
CA VAL A 26 -11.10 16.89 -13.60
C VAL A 26 -12.21 15.84 -13.58
N ALA A 27 -13.04 15.84 -14.63
CA ALA A 27 -14.18 14.95 -14.76
C ALA A 27 -13.79 13.46 -14.64
N GLY A 28 -14.58 12.69 -13.89
CA GLY A 28 -14.38 11.25 -13.70
C GLY A 28 -13.32 10.85 -12.66
N GLN A 29 -12.51 11.79 -12.15
CA GLN A 29 -11.46 11.46 -11.18
C GLN A 29 -12.01 10.94 -9.85
N GLN A 30 -13.21 11.37 -9.43
CA GLN A 30 -13.84 10.81 -8.22
C GLN A 30 -14.11 9.31 -8.35
N ALA A 31 -14.62 8.87 -9.51
CA ALA A 31 -14.90 7.46 -9.76
C ALA A 31 -13.61 6.64 -9.89
N LEU A 32 -12.59 7.20 -10.57
CA LEU A 32 -11.27 6.58 -10.69
C LEU A 32 -10.57 6.46 -9.33
N HIS A 33 -10.62 7.51 -8.51
CA HIS A 33 -10.06 7.51 -7.16
C HIS A 33 -10.78 6.46 -6.29
N GLY A 34 -12.11 6.50 -6.23
CA GLY A 34 -12.91 5.54 -5.46
C GLY A 34 -12.69 4.08 -5.88
N THR A 35 -12.69 3.79 -7.19
CA THR A 35 -12.45 2.43 -7.69
C THR A 35 -11.00 1.99 -7.45
N GLY A 36 -10.04 2.88 -7.65
CA GLY A 36 -8.63 2.59 -7.45
C GLY A 36 -8.25 2.36 -5.98
N ALA A 37 -9.02 2.86 -5.02
CA ALA A 37 -8.85 2.50 -3.60
C ALA A 37 -8.99 0.98 -3.39
N GLY A 38 -9.92 0.33 -4.08
CA GLY A 38 -10.08 -1.12 -4.04
C GLY A 38 -8.86 -1.88 -4.60
N VAL A 39 -8.20 -1.33 -5.63
CA VAL A 39 -6.95 -1.88 -6.18
C VAL A 39 -5.82 -1.79 -5.15
N VAL A 40 -5.73 -0.69 -4.40
CA VAL A 40 -4.77 -0.55 -3.30
C VAL A 40 -5.04 -1.57 -2.20
N HIS A 41 -6.29 -1.76 -1.78
CA HIS A 41 -6.63 -2.76 -0.76
C HIS A 41 -6.32 -4.19 -1.23
N LEU A 42 -6.60 -4.51 -2.49
CA LEU A 42 -6.25 -5.79 -3.08
C LEU A 42 -4.73 -6.01 -3.09
N ALA A 43 -3.94 -5.00 -3.50
CA ALA A 43 -2.49 -5.07 -3.45
C ALA A 43 -1.97 -5.25 -2.02
N GLY A 44 -2.56 -4.57 -1.03
CA GLY A 44 -2.25 -4.74 0.39
C GLY A 44 -2.56 -6.14 0.91
N LEU A 45 -3.69 -6.74 0.50
CA LEU A 45 -4.03 -8.12 0.84
C LEU A 45 -3.04 -9.12 0.23
N ILE A 46 -2.72 -8.96 -1.06
CA ILE A 46 -1.72 -9.81 -1.72
C ILE A 46 -0.36 -9.62 -1.07
N GLN A 47 0.03 -8.41 -0.68
CA GLN A 47 1.25 -8.15 0.08
C GLN A 47 1.27 -8.92 1.40
N LEU A 48 0.17 -8.91 2.16
CA LEU A 48 0.05 -9.68 3.40
C LEU A 48 0.20 -11.19 3.15
N ILE A 49 -0.46 -11.72 2.13
CA ILE A 49 -0.33 -13.15 1.75
C ILE A 49 1.12 -13.47 1.40
N VAL A 50 1.78 -12.64 0.57
CA VAL A 50 3.18 -12.84 0.19
C VAL A 50 4.12 -12.71 1.39
N ALA A 51 3.82 -11.85 2.36
CA ALA A 51 4.58 -11.76 3.62
C ALA A 51 4.45 -13.04 4.45
N ILE A 52 3.25 -13.63 4.51
CA ILE A 52 3.02 -14.93 5.19
C ILE A 52 3.81 -16.04 4.49
N LEU A 53 3.81 -16.06 3.15
CA LEU A 53 4.58 -17.02 2.35
C LEU A 53 6.10 -16.84 2.52
N TYR A 54 6.56 -15.60 2.66
CA TYR A 54 7.95 -15.28 2.96
C TYR A 54 8.36 -15.79 4.35
N TRP A 55 7.49 -15.65 5.36
CA TRP A 55 7.77 -16.11 6.72
C TRP A 55 7.73 -17.63 6.85
N ARG A 56 6.58 -18.27 6.59
CA ARG A 56 6.34 -19.65 7.03
C ARG A 56 6.98 -20.69 6.08
N PRO A 57 6.65 -20.72 4.77
CA PRO A 57 7.40 -21.50 3.78
C PRO A 57 8.84 -20.99 3.56
N GLY A 58 9.03 -19.67 3.40
CA GLY A 58 10.32 -19.09 3.03
C GLY A 58 11.34 -18.97 4.17
N ARG A 59 10.95 -19.29 5.42
CA ARG A 59 11.79 -19.17 6.63
C ARG A 59 12.41 -17.77 6.76
N GLY A 60 11.68 -16.76 6.31
CA GLY A 60 11.99 -15.34 6.45
C GLY A 60 11.55 -14.79 7.80
N ALA A 61 11.84 -13.52 8.04
CA ALA A 61 11.40 -12.86 9.27
C ALA A 61 9.86 -12.76 9.33
N VAL A 62 9.28 -12.85 10.53
CA VAL A 62 7.81 -12.76 10.73
C VAL A 62 7.29 -11.32 10.70
N TRP A 63 8.11 -10.34 11.06
CA TRP A 63 7.69 -8.94 11.20
C TRP A 63 7.02 -8.34 9.94
N PRO A 64 7.38 -8.69 8.68
CA PRO A 64 6.70 -8.14 7.51
C PRO A 64 5.23 -8.54 7.43
N VAL A 65 4.81 -9.63 8.11
CA VAL A 65 3.40 -10.01 8.23
C VAL A 65 2.64 -8.97 9.04
N PHE A 66 3.15 -8.61 10.22
CA PHE A 66 2.51 -7.63 11.10
C PHE A 66 2.47 -6.24 10.46
N VAL A 67 3.56 -5.82 9.80
CA VAL A 67 3.58 -4.53 9.10
C VAL A 67 2.62 -4.52 7.91
N SER A 68 2.55 -5.61 7.13
CA SER A 68 1.59 -5.71 6.02
C SER A 68 0.14 -5.70 6.51
N LEU A 69 -0.14 -6.38 7.63
CA LEU A 69 -1.46 -6.36 8.25
C LEU A 69 -1.83 -4.95 8.72
N LEU A 70 -0.90 -4.27 9.41
CA LEU A 70 -1.11 -2.90 9.87
C LEU A 70 -1.38 -1.94 8.70
N LEU A 71 -0.57 -2.00 7.63
CA LEU A 71 -0.75 -1.18 6.43
C LEU A 71 -2.11 -1.44 5.75
N LEU A 72 -2.54 -2.70 5.68
CA LEU A 72 -3.86 -3.05 5.14
C LEU A 72 -4.99 -2.43 5.96
N LEU A 73 -4.95 -2.58 7.28
CA LEU A 73 -5.97 -2.03 8.19
C LEU A 73 -6.00 -0.50 8.14
N LEU A 74 -4.84 0.14 8.16
CA LEU A 74 -4.73 1.59 8.00
C LEU A 74 -5.22 2.05 6.63
N GLY A 75 -5.05 1.25 5.57
CA GLY A 75 -5.62 1.51 4.24
C GLY A 75 -7.16 1.57 4.25
N PHE A 76 -7.83 0.72 5.03
CA PHE A 76 -9.28 0.80 5.19
C PHE A 76 -9.70 2.04 5.99
N VAL A 77 -8.99 2.36 7.07
CA VAL A 77 -9.22 3.60 7.83
C VAL A 77 -9.05 4.83 6.92
N GLN A 78 -8.01 4.83 6.09
CA GLN A 78 -7.72 5.92 5.15
C GLN A 78 -8.85 6.13 4.13
N SER A 79 -9.36 5.02 3.57
CA SER A 79 -10.46 5.06 2.62
C SER A 79 -11.76 5.54 3.28
N ALA A 80 -12.05 5.12 4.52
CA ALA A 80 -13.18 5.62 5.29
C ALA A 80 -13.09 7.13 5.57
N MET A 81 -11.90 7.63 5.94
CA MET A 81 -11.68 9.06 6.14
C MET A 81 -11.84 9.87 4.85
N GLY A 82 -11.44 9.30 3.71
CA GLY A 82 -11.68 9.90 2.38
C GLY A 82 -13.17 10.02 2.05
N GLY A 83 -13.94 8.97 2.34
CA GLY A 83 -15.40 8.99 2.18
C GLY A 83 -16.10 10.02 3.06
N SER A 84 -15.55 10.33 4.24
CA SER A 84 -16.05 11.39 5.13
C SER A 84 -15.56 12.81 4.78
N SER A 85 -14.80 12.97 3.69
CA SER A 85 -14.20 14.25 3.24
C SER A 85 -13.25 14.92 4.24
N SER A 86 -12.70 14.17 5.21
CA SER A 86 -11.71 14.70 6.17
C SER A 86 -10.30 14.69 5.57
N LEU A 87 -9.98 15.70 4.76
CA LEU A 87 -8.68 15.81 4.08
C LEU A 87 -7.49 15.91 5.05
N ILE A 88 -7.69 16.53 6.22
CA ILE A 88 -6.65 16.68 7.25
C ILE A 88 -6.16 15.35 7.81
N VAL A 89 -6.99 14.31 7.78
CA VAL A 89 -6.60 12.94 8.18
C VAL A 89 -6.25 12.10 6.96
N HIS A 90 -7.07 12.19 5.90
CA HIS A 90 -6.93 11.37 4.70
C HIS A 90 -5.60 11.56 3.98
N VAL A 91 -5.15 12.81 3.81
CA VAL A 91 -3.92 13.13 3.07
C VAL A 91 -2.66 12.71 3.85
N PRO A 92 -2.48 13.07 5.14
CA PRO A 92 -1.31 12.61 5.89
C PRO A 92 -1.27 11.09 6.05
N LEU A 93 -2.41 10.43 6.26
CA LEU A 93 -2.45 8.98 6.36
C LEU A 93 -2.13 8.31 5.02
N GLY A 94 -2.59 8.85 3.89
CA GLY A 94 -2.21 8.38 2.56
C GLY A 94 -0.69 8.49 2.32
N LEU A 95 -0.09 9.60 2.72
CA LEU A 95 1.36 9.80 2.63
C LEU A 95 2.13 8.83 3.55
N ALA A 96 1.64 8.59 4.77
CA ALA A 96 2.23 7.64 5.71
C ALA A 96 2.18 6.20 5.16
N LEU A 97 1.07 5.80 4.52
CA LEU A 97 0.95 4.50 3.85
C LEU A 97 1.94 4.38 2.69
N PHE A 98 2.06 5.42 1.85
CA PHE A 98 3.05 5.47 0.77
C PHE A 98 4.49 5.29 1.33
N GLY A 99 4.85 6.04 2.36
CA GLY A 99 6.14 5.92 3.03
C GLY A 99 6.37 4.54 3.65
N GLY A 100 5.36 3.95 4.29
CA GLY A 100 5.44 2.62 4.89
C GLY A 100 5.68 1.52 3.87
N VAL A 101 4.93 1.51 2.76
CA VAL A 101 5.15 0.55 1.65
C VAL A 101 6.50 0.81 0.98
N GLY A 102 6.90 2.06 0.79
CA GLY A 102 8.19 2.44 0.23
C GLY A 102 9.36 1.96 1.08
N GLN A 103 9.26 2.09 2.41
CA GLN A 103 10.25 1.59 3.35
C GLN A 103 10.35 0.07 3.33
N MET A 104 9.21 -0.64 3.26
CA MET A 104 9.21 -2.10 3.09
C MET A 104 9.86 -2.52 1.77
N LEU A 105 9.60 -1.79 0.68
CA LEU A 105 10.24 -2.03 -0.61
C LEU A 105 11.75 -1.84 -0.51
N ALA A 106 12.21 -0.73 0.05
CA ALA A 106 13.63 -0.43 0.26
C ALA A 106 14.32 -1.51 1.10
N TRP A 107 13.72 -1.91 2.23
CA TRP A 107 14.21 -3.01 3.04
C TRP A 107 14.31 -4.31 2.23
N SER A 108 13.30 -4.65 1.44
CA SER A 108 13.29 -5.88 0.65
C SER A 108 14.38 -5.93 -0.42
N MET A 109 14.85 -4.78 -0.89
CA MET A 109 15.97 -4.66 -1.84
C MET A 109 17.33 -4.92 -1.18
N GLN A 110 17.45 -4.69 0.14
CA GLN A 110 18.66 -4.97 0.91
C GLN A 110 18.83 -6.46 1.26
N GLN A 111 17.77 -7.27 1.13
CA GLN A 111 17.84 -8.71 1.40
C GLN A 111 18.52 -9.46 0.23
N PRO A 112 19.39 -10.44 0.47
CA PRO A 112 19.95 -11.29 -0.59
C PRO A 112 18.86 -12.05 -1.35
N LEU A 113 19.02 -12.22 -2.67
CA LEU A 113 18.09 -12.99 -3.51
C LEU A 113 18.20 -14.50 -3.29
N THR A 114 19.35 -14.98 -2.84
CA THR A 114 19.63 -16.36 -2.49
C THR A 114 20.34 -16.38 -1.14
N ARG A 115 19.93 -17.27 -0.23
CA ARG A 115 20.82 -17.65 0.89
C ARG A 115 21.85 -18.58 0.27
N SER A 116 23.13 -18.20 0.30
CA SER A 116 24.20 -19.18 0.08
C SER A 116 24.07 -20.22 1.19
N GLU A 117 23.80 -21.46 0.80
CA GLU A 117 23.83 -22.63 1.70
C GLU A 117 25.23 -22.83 2.30
#